data_AF-A0AAD9LB31-F1
#
_entry.id   AF-A0AAD9LB31-F1
#
_cell.length_a   1.000
_cell.length_b   1.000
_cell.length_c   1.000
_cell.angle_alpha   90.00
_cell.angle_beta   90.00
_cell.angle_gamma   90.00
#
_symmetry.space_group_name_H-M   'P 1'
#
loop_
_entity.id
_entity.type
_entity.pdbx_description
1 polymer ?
#
loop_
_entity_poly.entity_id
_entity_poly.type
_entity_poly.pdbx_seq_one_letter_code
_entity_poly.pdbx_strand_id
1 'polypeptide(L)'
;MEMVDELFESREGLILATTLNNEETVLEPNMFPYDTPEGIEHWTLWSRYELDDADVEEFVCGWLKENAPQVISWNYDENLSRSIEVFHVHVYLQVPVEVRLGGCP
;
A
#
# COMPACT_ATOMS: atom_id res chain seq x y z
N MET A 1 -24.94 17.41 -1.91
CA MET A 1 -23.85 18.33 -2.26
C MET A 1 -22.86 18.23 -1.13
N GLU A 2 -21.84 17.38 -1.28
CA GLU A 2 -20.78 17.21 -0.30
C GLU A 2 -19.48 17.70 -0.96
N MET A 3 -18.96 18.78 -0.39
CA MET A 3 -17.86 19.60 -0.91
C MET A 3 -16.52 18.97 -0.54
N VAL A 4 -15.99 18.08 -1.37
CA VAL A 4 -14.60 17.58 -1.27
C VAL A 4 -13.88 17.52 -2.62
N ASP A 5 -14.43 18.14 -3.67
CA ASP A 5 -13.96 17.97 -5.06
C ASP A 5 -13.15 19.17 -5.61
N GLU A 6 -12.98 20.26 -4.84
CA GLU A 6 -12.49 21.54 -5.40
C GLU A 6 -11.03 21.90 -5.07
N LEU A 7 -10.22 20.99 -4.52
CA LEU A 7 -8.80 21.26 -4.24
C LEU A 7 -7.81 20.40 -5.04
N PHE A 8 -8.24 19.30 -5.65
CA PHE A 8 -7.37 18.43 -6.45
C PHE A 8 -8.18 17.89 -7.64
N GLU A 9 -7.86 18.34 -8.87
CA GLU A 9 -8.60 18.04 -10.12
C GLU A 9 -8.70 16.54 -10.47
N SER A 10 -7.91 15.67 -9.82
CA SER A 10 -7.99 14.20 -9.90
C SER A 10 -7.47 13.57 -8.60
N ARG A 11 -7.97 12.37 -8.24
CA ARG A 11 -7.42 11.55 -7.11
C ARG A 11 -5.90 11.39 -7.18
N GLU A 12 -5.36 11.35 -8.39
CA GLU A 12 -3.93 11.34 -8.70
C GLU A 12 -3.19 12.59 -8.23
N GLY A 13 -3.78 13.77 -8.44
CA GLY A 13 -3.22 15.03 -7.99
C GLY A 13 -3.11 15.09 -6.47
N LEU A 14 -4.05 14.45 -5.75
CA LEU A 14 -4.00 14.33 -4.30
C LEU A 14 -2.87 13.37 -3.89
N ILE A 15 -2.77 12.17 -4.47
CA ILE A 15 -1.68 11.22 -4.19
C ILE A 15 -0.30 11.85 -4.46
N LEU A 16 -0.15 12.55 -5.58
CA LEU A 16 1.09 13.24 -5.94
C LEU A 16 1.45 14.38 -4.99
N ALA A 17 0.44 15.12 -4.49
CA ALA A 17 0.60 16.27 -3.62
C ALA A 17 0.56 15.95 -2.12
N THR A 18 0.16 14.75 -1.72
CA THR A 18 0.14 14.29 -0.33
C THR A 18 1.10 13.13 -0.12
N THR A 19 0.81 11.97 -0.71
CA THR A 19 1.56 10.73 -0.50
C THR A 19 2.97 10.86 -1.04
N LEU A 20 3.13 11.26 -2.31
CA LEU A 20 4.42 11.40 -2.96
C LEU A 20 5.03 12.80 -2.75
N ASN A 21 4.52 13.59 -1.81
CA ASN A 21 4.99 14.96 -1.59
C ASN A 21 6.33 14.96 -0.84
N ASN A 22 7.41 14.83 -1.62
CA ASN A 22 8.83 14.73 -1.27
C ASN A 22 9.44 13.33 -1.33
N GLU A 23 8.65 12.29 -1.59
CA GLU A 23 9.16 10.93 -1.77
C GLU A 23 8.85 10.41 -3.18
N GLU A 24 9.81 9.68 -3.77
CA GLU A 24 9.70 9.16 -5.14
C GLU A 24 8.86 7.88 -5.20
N THR A 25 8.92 7.08 -4.13
CA THR A 25 8.15 5.86 -3.94
C THR A 25 7.70 5.79 -2.48
N VAL A 26 6.43 5.46 -2.25
CA VAL A 26 5.84 5.37 -0.91
C VAL A 26 4.99 4.12 -0.79
N LEU A 27 5.10 3.42 0.34
CA LEU A 27 4.26 2.29 0.70
C LEU A 27 3.32 2.72 1.83
N GLU A 28 2.01 2.73 1.58
CA GLU A 28 0.99 3.14 2.54
C GLU A 28 -0.11 2.08 2.70
N PRO A 29 -0.77 1.99 3.86
CA PRO A 29 -1.87 1.05 4.04
C PRO A 29 -3.01 1.46 3.10
N ASN A 30 -3.55 0.50 2.35
CA ASN A 30 -4.64 0.78 1.42
C ASN A 30 -5.87 1.23 2.20
N MET A 31 -6.41 2.42 1.88
CA MET A 31 -7.60 2.96 2.55
C MET A 31 -8.87 2.12 2.31
N PHE A 32 -8.88 1.26 1.30
CA PHE A 32 -9.98 0.34 0.99
C PHE A 32 -9.45 -1.09 0.88
N PRO A 33 -9.04 -1.72 2.00
CA PRO A 33 -8.49 -3.07 1.98
C PRO A 33 -9.55 -4.06 1.52
N TYR A 34 -9.13 -5.07 0.74
CA TYR A 34 -10.02 -6.19 0.44
C TYR A 34 -10.39 -6.98 1.70
N ASP A 35 -11.40 -7.84 1.59
CA ASP A 35 -11.68 -8.84 2.63
C ASP A 35 -10.52 -9.84 2.65
N THR A 36 -9.48 -9.50 3.42
CA THR A 36 -8.28 -10.30 3.57
C THR A 36 -8.40 -11.18 4.82
N PRO A 37 -7.89 -12.42 4.77
CA PRO A 37 -7.90 -13.30 5.94
C PRO A 37 -7.08 -12.70 7.09
N GLU A 38 -7.36 -13.15 8.31
CA GLU A 38 -6.70 -12.66 9.51
C GLU A 38 -5.16 -12.73 9.37
N GLY A 39 -4.49 -11.61 9.68
CA GLY A 39 -3.04 -11.50 9.58
C GLY A 39 -2.53 -11.12 8.20
N ILE A 40 -3.39 -10.77 7.25
CA ILE A 40 -3.00 -10.16 5.98
C ILE A 40 -3.41 -8.69 5.96
N GLU A 41 -2.43 -7.81 5.91
CA GLU A 41 -2.62 -6.38 5.72
C GLU A 41 -2.47 -6.02 4.24
N HIS A 42 -3.36 -5.16 3.73
CA HIS A 42 -3.34 -4.71 2.35
C HIS A 42 -2.76 -3.29 2.28
N TRP A 43 -1.65 -3.16 1.57
CA TRP A 43 -0.90 -1.95 1.33
C TRP A 43 -0.88 -1.61 -0.17
N THR A 44 -0.62 -0.35 -0.46
CA THR A 44 -0.45 0.13 -1.83
C THR A 44 0.90 0.82 -1.92
N LEU A 45 1.72 0.37 -2.86
CA LEU A 45 2.95 1.03 -3.23
C LEU A 45 2.64 2.00 -4.36
N TRP A 46 2.98 3.26 -4.16
CA TRP A 46 2.90 4.33 -5.15
C TRP A 46 4.29 4.69 -5.61
N SER A 47 4.50 4.86 -6.91
CA SER A 47 5.74 5.41 -7.44
C SER A 47 5.48 6.43 -8.53
N ARG A 48 6.35 7.44 -8.60
CA ARG A 48 6.38 8.42 -9.70
C ARG A 48 6.96 7.84 -10.98
N TYR A 49 7.73 6.76 -10.88
CA TYR A 49 8.35 6.07 -12.01
C TYR A 49 7.72 4.69 -12.17
N GLU A 50 7.82 4.14 -13.38
CA GLU A 50 7.53 2.72 -13.58
C GLU A 50 8.65 1.92 -12.93
N LEU A 51 8.28 1.04 -12.00
CA LEU A 51 9.21 0.15 -11.31
C LEU A 51 9.02 -1.26 -11.89
N ASP A 52 10.14 -1.90 -12.22
CA ASP A 52 10.13 -3.33 -12.55
C ASP A 52 10.01 -4.17 -11.26
N ASP A 53 9.71 -5.45 -11.40
CA ASP A 53 9.58 -6.39 -10.28
C ASP A 53 10.76 -6.32 -9.30
N ALA A 54 11.99 -6.22 -9.82
CA ALA A 54 13.20 -6.15 -9.01
C ALA A 54 13.29 -4.87 -8.16
N ASP A 55 12.88 -3.72 -8.69
CA ASP A 55 12.86 -2.45 -7.96
C ASP A 55 11.78 -2.45 -6.89
N VAL A 56 10.61 -3.02 -7.18
CA VAL A 56 9.52 -3.22 -6.20
C VAL A 56 10.01 -4.12 -5.05
N GLU A 57 10.64 -5.24 -5.37
CA GLU A 57 11.19 -6.16 -4.38
C GLU A 57 12.25 -5.52 -3.49
N GLU A 58 13.20 -4.78 -4.08
CA GLU A 58 14.25 -4.08 -3.34
C GLU A 58 13.65 -3.03 -2.39
N PHE A 59 12.72 -2.21 -2.89
CA PHE A 59 12.08 -1.16 -2.10
C PHE A 59 11.25 -1.74 -0.95
N VAL A 60 10.35 -2.69 -1.23
CA VAL A 60 9.48 -3.28 -0.20
C VAL A 60 10.32 -4.02 0.83
N CYS A 61 11.33 -4.79 0.42
CA CYS A 61 12.22 -5.49 1.35
C CYS A 61 13.00 -4.52 2.25
N GLY A 62 13.48 -3.40 1.72
CA GLY A 62 14.12 -2.34 2.50
C GLY A 62 13.16 -1.72 3.50
N TRP A 63 11.99 -1.28 3.02
CA TRP A 63 10.98 -0.64 3.84
C TRP A 63 10.49 -1.53 4.98
N LEU A 64 10.25 -2.82 4.71
CA LEU A 64 9.82 -3.80 5.71
C LEU A 64 10.86 -3.99 6.82
N LYS A 65 12.15 -4.01 6.48
CA LYS A 65 13.22 -4.15 7.49
C LYS A 65 13.25 -2.98 8.46
N GLU A 66 12.97 -1.78 7.97
CA GLU A 66 13.04 -0.55 8.78
C GLU A 66 11.72 -0.27 9.52
N ASN A 67 10.57 -0.50 8.89
CA ASN A 67 9.27 -0.05 9.38
C ASN A 67 8.38 -1.18 9.90
N ALA A 68 8.50 -2.40 9.35
CA ALA A 68 7.62 -3.51 9.69
C ALA A 68 8.39 -4.85 9.83
N PRO A 69 9.40 -4.93 10.72
CA PRO A 69 10.21 -6.14 10.89
C PRO A 69 9.41 -7.34 11.41
N GLN A 70 8.18 -7.12 11.90
CA GLN A 70 7.25 -8.17 12.30
C GLN A 70 6.62 -8.94 11.13
N VAL A 71 6.73 -8.44 9.89
CA VAL A 71 6.14 -9.10 8.72
C VAL A 71 6.85 -10.43 8.45
N ILE A 72 6.07 -11.51 8.37
CA ILE A 72 6.56 -12.88 8.16
C ILE A 72 6.87 -13.11 6.68
N SER A 73 5.98 -12.65 5.82
CA SER A 73 6.07 -12.81 4.37
C SER A 73 5.24 -11.72 3.72
N TRP A 74 5.54 -11.43 2.46
CA TRP A 74 4.80 -10.45 1.70
C TRP A 74 4.71 -10.91 0.25
N ASN A 75 3.72 -10.39 -0.46
CA ASN A 75 3.56 -10.60 -1.89
C ASN A 75 2.93 -9.35 -2.52
N TYR A 76 2.99 -9.19 -3.84
CA TYR A 76 2.32 -8.10 -4.52
C TYR A 76 1.58 -8.59 -5.77
N ASP A 77 0.59 -7.81 -6.20
CA ASP A 77 -0.18 -8.05 -7.40
C ASP A 77 -0.07 -6.84 -8.32
N GLU A 78 0.22 -7.12 -9.60
CA GLU A 78 0.23 -6.12 -10.65
C GLU A 78 -1.21 -5.73 -10.97
N ASN A 79 -1.61 -4.51 -10.62
CA ASN A 79 -2.96 -4.04 -10.85
C ASN A 79 -3.19 -3.81 -12.35
N LEU A 80 -3.62 -4.85 -13.05
CA LEU A 80 -3.88 -4.87 -14.51
C LEU A 80 -5.05 -3.96 -14.92
N SER A 81 -5.87 -3.49 -13.96
CA SER A 81 -7.00 -2.58 -14.19
C SER A 81 -6.70 -1.18 -13.63
N ARG A 82 -5.85 -0.43 -14.31
CA ARG A 82 -5.47 0.93 -13.91
C ARG A 82 -6.63 1.91 -14.18
N SER A 83 -7.25 2.42 -13.11
CA SER A 83 -8.12 3.62 -13.17
C SER A 83 -7.37 4.91 -12.82
N ILE A 84 -6.08 4.79 -12.48
CA ILE A 84 -5.17 5.83 -12.03
C ILE A 84 -3.90 5.66 -12.89
N GLU A 85 -3.42 6.72 -13.52
CA GLU A 85 -2.26 6.70 -14.42
C GLU A 85 -0.93 6.59 -13.66
N VAL A 86 -0.90 7.05 -12.40
CA VAL A 86 0.26 6.89 -11.51
C VAL A 86 0.56 5.40 -11.26
N PHE A 87 1.83 5.02 -11.35
CA PHE A 87 2.26 3.64 -11.09
C PHE A 87 1.92 3.24 -9.66
N HIS A 88 1.19 2.14 -9.53
CA HIS A 88 0.85 1.57 -8.24
C HIS A 88 0.70 0.05 -8.31
N VAL A 89 1.15 -0.63 -7.26
CA VAL A 89 0.98 -2.08 -7.07
C VAL A 89 0.39 -2.37 -5.70
N HIS A 90 -0.36 -3.47 -5.61
CA HIS A 90 -1.02 -3.87 -4.38
C HIS A 90 -0.09 -4.81 -3.63
N VAL A 91 0.33 -4.43 -2.43
CA VAL A 91 1.24 -5.21 -1.60
C VAL A 91 0.46 -5.82 -0.45
N TYR A 92 0.58 -7.13 -0.25
CA TYR A 92 -0.04 -7.86 0.84
C TYR A 92 1.03 -8.29 1.83
N LEU A 93 0.91 -7.84 3.07
CA LEU A 93 1.85 -8.15 4.15
C LEU A 93 1.22 -9.18 5.08
N GLN A 94 1.90 -10.30 5.27
CA GLN A 94 1.53 -11.30 6.26
C GLN A 94 2.18 -10.95 7.60
N VAL A 95 1.36 -10.49 8.54
CA VAL A 95 1.75 -10.24 9.93
C VAL A 95 1.33 -11.42 10.81
N PRO A 96 2.06 -11.69 11.90
CA PRO A 96 1.61 -12.67 12.87
C PRO A 96 0.25 -12.25 13.40
N VAL A 97 -0.75 -13.13 13.25
CA VAL A 97 -2.00 -13.00 13.99
C VAL A 97 -1.64 -13.19 15.45
N GLU A 98 -1.46 -12.09 16.18
CA GLU A 98 -1.52 -12.16 17.63
C GLU A 98 -2.91 -12.72 17.94
N VAL A 99 -2.93 -14.01 18.28
CA VAL A 99 -4.12 -14.67 18.78
C VAL A 99 -4.61 -13.79 19.91
N ARG A 100 -5.68 -13.03 19.67
CA ARG A 100 -6.40 -12.37 20.75
C ARG A 100 -6.98 -13.50 21.58
N LEU A 101 -6.20 -13.97 22.54
CA LEU A 101 -6.64 -14.78 23.66
C LEU A 101 -7.62 -13.93 24.46
N GLY A 102 -8.83 -13.81 23.92
CA GLY A 102 -9.89 -12.93 24.41
C GLY A 102 -11.30 -13.40 24.06
N GLY A 103 -11.45 -14.60 23.48
CA GLY A 103 -12.72 -15.33 23.51
C GLY A 103 -12.80 -16.15 24.81
N CYS A 104 -13.53 -15.63 25.79
CA CYS A 104 -13.84 -16.24 27.10
C CYS A 104 -14.38 -17.69 26.94
N PRO A 105 -14.10 -18.62 27.89
CA PRO A 105 -14.56 -20.01 27.85
C PRO A 105 -16.08 -20.21 27.81
#